data_AF-A0A1I6L7P5-F1
#
_entry.id   AF-A0A1I6L7P5-F1
#
_cell.length_a   1.000
_cell.length_b   1.000
_cell.length_c   1.000
_cell.angle_alpha   90.00
_cell.angle_beta   90.00
_cell.angle_gamma   90.00
#
_symmetry.space_group_name_H-M   'P 1'
#
loop_
_entity.id
_entity.type
_entity.pdbx_description
1 polymer ?
#
loop_
_entity_poly.entity_id
_entity_poly.type
_entity_poly.pdbx_seq_one_letter_code
_entity_poly.pdbx_strand_id
1 'polypeptide(L)'
;MIGDGYRSVLRRVASIGLAAASAAVLLWLTPAPTVVADSGTALLTLAAGYGLLVATSGYVVAGSLRFAGADVGEEEADTGRAVGKVENVLILTLALLGAYTALGLVFTAKSIVRYQDISSGNTTYYLTGSVANVTYSLVYGVALARVVGVPG
;
A
#
# COMPACT_ATOMS: atom_id res chain seq x y z
N MET A 1 3.11 35.94 4.74
CA MET A 1 2.23 34.89 4.15
C MET A 1 2.99 34.04 3.12
N ILE A 2 4.18 33.49 3.48
CA ILE A 2 5.06 32.70 2.58
C ILE A 2 5.36 31.29 3.18
N GLY A 3 4.78 30.95 4.35
CA GLY A 3 5.19 29.77 5.12
C GLY A 3 4.56 28.42 4.73
N ASP A 4 3.39 28.41 4.08
CA ASP A 4 2.62 27.17 3.86
C ASP A 4 3.04 26.41 2.61
N GLY A 5 3.46 27.12 1.56
CA GLY A 5 4.04 26.51 0.35
C GLY A 5 5.30 25.70 0.67
N TYR A 6 6.22 26.28 1.45
CA TYR A 6 7.49 25.65 1.82
C TYR A 6 7.29 24.38 2.67
N ARG A 7 6.38 24.41 3.66
CA ARG A 7 6.07 23.24 4.49
C ARG A 7 5.42 22.09 3.69
N SER A 8 4.63 22.40 2.67
CA SER A 8 3.99 21.39 1.83
C SER A 8 4.98 20.68 0.89
N VAL A 9 5.93 21.43 0.33
CA VAL A 9 7.04 20.89 -0.49
C VAL A 9 7.99 20.08 0.38
N LEU A 10 8.35 20.58 1.56
CA LEU A 10 9.23 19.88 2.50
C LEU A 10 8.65 18.51 2.91
N ARG A 11 7.33 18.43 3.13
CA ARG A 11 6.64 17.16 3.45
C ARG A 11 6.55 16.20 2.26
N ARG A 12 6.44 16.71 1.02
CA ARG A 12 6.49 15.89 -0.21
C ARG A 12 7.89 15.33 -0.47
N VAL A 13 8.92 16.16 -0.25
CA VAL A 13 10.32 15.73 -0.34
C VAL A 13 10.64 14.74 0.78
N ALA A 14 10.07 14.91 1.97
CA ALA A 14 10.22 13.94 3.06
C ALA A 14 9.55 12.59 2.75
N SER A 15 8.35 12.56 2.14
CA SER A 15 7.68 11.29 1.80
C SER A 15 8.34 10.58 0.62
N ILE A 16 8.80 11.33 -0.39
CA ILE A 16 9.58 10.79 -1.51
C ILE A 16 10.95 10.33 -1.00
N GLY A 17 11.56 11.09 -0.09
CA GLY A 17 12.82 10.75 0.55
C GLY A 17 12.71 9.52 1.45
N LEU A 18 11.62 9.35 2.20
CA LEU A 18 11.35 8.15 3.00
C LEU A 18 11.05 6.92 2.13
N ALA A 19 10.34 7.09 1.01
CA ALA A 19 10.08 6.01 0.06
C ALA A 19 11.35 5.63 -0.73
N ALA A 20 12.16 6.61 -1.13
CA ALA A 20 13.44 6.39 -1.77
C ALA A 20 14.46 5.80 -0.78
N ALA A 21 14.44 6.22 0.48
CA ALA A 21 15.26 5.65 1.54
C ALA A 21 14.79 4.24 1.91
N SER A 22 13.49 3.94 1.93
CA SER A 22 13.03 2.57 2.14
C SER A 22 13.43 1.68 0.97
N ALA A 23 13.27 2.14 -0.28
CA ALA A 23 13.74 1.43 -1.46
C ALA A 23 15.27 1.27 -1.46
N ALA A 24 16.03 2.30 -1.10
CA ALA A 24 17.49 2.25 -1.03
C ALA A 24 17.99 1.38 0.11
N VAL A 25 17.34 1.39 1.27
CA VAL A 25 17.62 0.48 2.40
C VAL A 25 17.28 -0.95 2.02
N LEU A 26 16.16 -1.18 1.32
CA LEU A 26 15.80 -2.50 0.79
C LEU A 26 16.81 -3.00 -0.26
N LEU A 27 17.31 -2.10 -1.11
CA LEU A 27 18.32 -2.41 -2.14
C LEU A 27 19.74 -2.53 -1.56
N TRP A 28 20.05 -1.85 -0.45
CA TRP A 28 21.36 -1.86 0.19
C TRP A 28 21.51 -3.00 1.21
N LEU A 29 20.41 -3.41 1.84
CA LEU A 29 20.37 -4.59 2.73
C LEU A 29 20.28 -5.92 1.96
N THR A 30 20.12 -5.89 0.63
CA THR A 30 20.05 -7.09 -0.20
C THR A 30 21.30 -7.23 -1.08
N PRO A 31 22.33 -7.99 -0.65
CA PRO A 31 23.30 -8.49 -1.60
C PRO A 31 22.57 -9.31 -2.67
N ALA A 32 23.10 -9.26 -3.89
CA ALA A 32 22.60 -9.90 -5.12
C ALA A 32 21.99 -11.31 -4.92
N PRO A 33 21.09 -11.74 -5.82
CA PRO A 33 20.06 -12.73 -5.52
C PRO A 33 20.69 -14.09 -5.27
N THR A 34 20.70 -14.51 -4.01
CA THR A 34 20.89 -15.90 -3.65
C THR A 34 19.89 -16.22 -2.56
N VAL A 35 18.89 -17.01 -2.96
CA VAL A 35 18.23 -18.07 -2.17
C VAL A 35 18.27 -17.80 -0.68
N VAL A 36 17.10 -17.52 -0.08
CA VAL A 36 16.94 -17.63 1.36
C VAL A 36 17.42 -19.03 1.78
N ALA A 37 18.66 -19.12 2.25
CA ALA A 37 19.33 -20.39 2.53
C ALA A 37 18.84 -20.98 3.85
N ASP A 38 18.27 -20.15 4.74
CA ASP A 38 17.74 -20.55 6.04
C ASP A 38 16.30 -20.05 6.25
N SER A 39 15.40 -20.97 6.65
CA SER A 39 13.97 -20.72 6.92
C SER A 39 13.71 -19.55 7.87
N GLY A 40 14.62 -19.28 8.82
CA GLY A 40 14.51 -18.16 9.76
C GLY A 40 14.59 -16.79 9.08
N THR A 41 15.48 -16.64 8.10
CA THR A 41 15.63 -15.36 7.38
C THR A 41 14.43 -15.08 6.48
N ALA A 42 13.83 -16.10 5.86
CA ALA A 42 12.59 -15.96 5.08
C ALA A 42 11.43 -15.46 5.95
N LEU A 43 11.24 -16.05 7.12
CA LEU A 43 10.18 -15.64 8.04
C LEU A 43 10.35 -14.19 8.49
N LEU A 44 11.58 -13.77 8.79
CA LEU A 44 11.89 -12.38 9.15
C LEU A 44 11.65 -11.41 7.98
N THR A 45 12.09 -11.75 6.77
CA THR A 45 11.85 -10.93 5.57
C THR A 45 10.36 -10.80 5.27
N LEU A 46 9.59 -11.88 5.40
CA LEU A 46 8.15 -11.86 5.24
C LEU A 46 7.49 -10.98 6.32
N ALA A 47 7.80 -11.22 7.60
CA ALA A 47 7.24 -10.45 8.70
C ALA A 47 7.54 -8.94 8.57
N ALA A 48 8.78 -8.59 8.21
CA ALA A 48 9.18 -7.22 7.91
C ALA A 48 8.44 -6.66 6.69
N GLY A 49 8.27 -7.47 5.64
CA GLY A 49 7.52 -7.13 4.43
C GLY A 49 6.05 -6.79 4.71
N TYR A 50 5.35 -7.61 5.49
CA TYR A 50 3.98 -7.34 5.93
C TYR A 50 3.90 -6.10 6.82
N GLY A 51 4.80 -6.00 7.82
CA GLY A 51 4.84 -4.86 8.74
C GLY A 51 5.06 -3.53 8.01
N LEU A 52 6.01 -3.50 7.07
CA LEU A 52 6.34 -2.30 6.30
C LEU A 52 5.17 -1.90 5.38
N LEU A 53 4.50 -2.84 4.72
CA LEU A 53 3.31 -2.54 3.91
C LEU A 53 2.21 -1.90 4.75
N VAL A 54 1.88 -2.50 5.90
CA VAL A 54 0.85 -2.02 6.81
C VAL A 54 1.22 -0.65 7.38
N ALA A 55 2.48 -0.40 7.72
CA ALA A 55 2.93 0.89 8.23
C ALA A 55 2.88 2.02 7.19
N THR A 56 3.24 1.71 5.94
CA THR A 56 3.42 2.72 4.88
C THR A 56 2.14 3.05 4.11
N SER A 57 1.22 2.10 3.95
CA SER A 57 0.03 2.27 3.10
C SER A 57 -0.88 3.44 3.52
N GLY A 58 -0.96 3.70 4.82
CA GLY A 58 -1.80 4.79 5.36
C GLY A 58 -1.35 6.15 4.84
N TYR A 59 -0.03 6.37 4.73
CA TYR A 59 0.53 7.61 4.21
C TYR A 59 0.26 7.77 2.72
N VAL A 60 0.34 6.68 1.94
CA VAL A 60 0.07 6.71 0.50
C VAL A 60 -1.40 6.98 0.21
N VAL A 61 -2.30 6.29 0.91
CA VAL A 61 -3.74 6.49 0.77
C VAL A 61 -4.15 7.89 1.23
N ALA A 62 -3.67 8.34 2.39
CA ALA A 62 -3.94 9.69 2.88
C ALA A 62 -3.39 10.77 1.93
N GLY A 63 -2.20 10.56 1.36
CA GLY A 63 -1.64 11.46 0.35
C GLY A 63 -2.52 11.54 -0.91
N SER A 64 -3.00 10.38 -1.39
CA SER A 64 -3.86 10.28 -2.57
C SER A 64 -5.22 10.96 -2.33
N LEU A 65 -5.84 10.75 -1.17
CA LEU A 65 -7.10 11.39 -0.78
C LEU A 65 -6.97 12.91 -0.70
N ARG A 66 -5.89 13.41 -0.11
CA ARG A 66 -5.61 14.85 -0.04
C ARG A 66 -5.39 15.47 -1.41
N PHE A 67 -4.74 14.74 -2.32
CA PHE A 67 -4.56 15.19 -3.70
C PHE A 67 -5.89 15.28 -4.45
N ALA A 68 -6.78 14.32 -4.21
CA ALA A 68 -8.11 14.29 -4.82
C ALA A 68 -9.10 15.29 -4.18
N GLY A 69 -8.72 15.98 -3.10
CA GLY A 69 -9.61 16.89 -2.38
C GLY A 69 -10.78 16.18 -1.70
N ALA A 70 -10.59 14.92 -1.28
CA ALA A 70 -11.62 14.16 -0.58
C ALA A 70 -11.90 14.80 0.79
N ASP A 71 -13.17 15.11 1.04
CA ASP A 71 -13.68 15.49 2.35
C ASP A 71 -14.46 14.31 2.93
N VAL A 72 -14.16 13.94 4.17
CA VAL A 72 -14.72 12.74 4.81
C VAL A 72 -14.76 12.89 6.32
N GLY A 73 -15.81 12.34 6.93
CA GLY A 73 -15.93 12.28 8.38
C GLY A 73 -14.87 11.36 9.01
N GLU A 74 -14.54 11.61 10.28
CA GLU A 74 -13.54 10.84 11.02
C GLU A 74 -13.91 9.35 11.14
N GLU A 75 -15.18 9.03 11.36
CA GLU A 75 -15.67 7.66 11.50
C GLU A 75 -15.54 6.85 10.20
N GLU A 76 -15.83 7.49 9.06
CA GLU A 76 -15.67 6.91 7.73
C GLU A 76 -14.19 6.74 7.37
N ALA A 77 -13.36 7.70 7.77
CA ALA A 77 -11.91 7.65 7.65
C ALA A 77 -11.32 6.47 8.45
N ASP A 78 -11.76 6.26 9.69
CA ASP A 78 -11.29 5.19 10.55
C ASP A 78 -11.74 3.80 10.07
N THR A 79 -13.01 3.67 9.67
CA THR A 79 -13.52 2.44 9.07
C THR A 79 -12.74 2.10 7.79
N GLY A 80 -12.51 3.08 6.92
CA GLY A 80 -11.74 2.88 5.70
C GLY A 80 -10.27 2.50 5.96
N ARG A 81 -9.63 3.08 6.98
CA ARG A 81 -8.28 2.69 7.40
C ARG A 81 -8.23 1.24 7.88
N ALA A 82 -9.16 0.83 8.74
CA ALA A 82 -9.23 -0.53 9.26
C ALA A 82 -9.39 -1.56 8.12
N VAL A 83 -10.37 -1.32 7.23
CA VAL A 83 -10.59 -2.19 6.06
C VAL A 83 -9.38 -2.19 5.13
N GLY A 84 -8.73 -1.04 4.92
CA GLY A 84 -7.53 -0.94 4.12
C GLY A 84 -6.36 -1.78 4.65
N LYS A 85 -6.19 -1.88 5.98
CA LYS A 85 -5.13 -2.73 6.56
C LYS A 85 -5.37 -4.22 6.28
N VAL A 86 -6.61 -4.68 6.40
CA VAL A 86 -6.99 -6.08 6.10
C VAL A 86 -6.75 -6.38 4.62
N GLU A 87 -7.15 -5.46 3.74
CA GLU A 87 -6.93 -5.58 2.30
C GLU A 87 -5.45 -5.69 1.93
N ASN A 88 -4.58 -4.96 2.63
CA ASN A 88 -3.14 -5.02 2.35
C ASN A 88 -2.53 -6.38 2.66
N VAL A 89 -2.94 -6.98 3.78
CA VAL A 89 -2.53 -8.34 4.14
C VAL A 89 -3.00 -9.32 3.06
N LEU A 90 -4.27 -9.21 2.64
CA LEU A 90 -4.85 -10.07 1.62
C LEU A 90 -4.13 -9.92 0.28
N ILE A 91 -3.89 -8.67 -0.17
CA ILE A 91 -3.23 -8.41 -1.45
C ILE A 91 -1.80 -8.94 -1.44
N LEU A 92 -1.04 -8.67 -0.36
CA LEU A 92 0.33 -9.14 -0.24
C LEU A 92 0.39 -10.66 -0.22
N THR A 93 -0.52 -11.31 0.50
CA THR A 93 -0.62 -12.78 0.54
C THR A 93 -0.83 -13.35 -0.85
N LEU A 94 -1.83 -12.85 -1.58
CA LEU A 94 -2.14 -13.37 -2.91
C LEU A 94 -1.04 -13.05 -3.92
N ALA A 95 -0.39 -11.89 -3.82
CA ALA A 95 0.75 -11.55 -4.68
C ALA A 95 1.94 -12.49 -4.44
N LEU A 96 2.26 -12.79 -3.17
CA LEU A 96 3.33 -13.74 -2.81
C LEU A 96 2.98 -15.20 -3.17
N LEU A 97 1.69 -15.53 -3.33
CA LEU A 97 1.24 -16.83 -3.82
C LEU A 97 1.13 -16.88 -5.36
N GLY A 98 1.41 -15.79 -6.08
CA GLY A 98 1.21 -15.69 -7.53
C GLY A 98 -0.27 -15.73 -7.96
N ALA A 99 -1.22 -15.59 -7.03
CA ALA A 99 -2.65 -15.74 -7.25
C ALA A 99 -3.30 -14.45 -7.80
N TYR A 100 -2.80 -13.92 -8.91
CA TYR A 100 -3.26 -12.66 -9.50
C TYR A 100 -4.71 -12.69 -10.00
N THR A 101 -5.21 -13.86 -10.42
CA THR A 101 -6.63 -14.02 -10.75
C THR A 101 -7.52 -13.83 -9.51
N ALA A 102 -7.11 -14.37 -8.36
CA ALA A 102 -7.83 -14.21 -7.10
C ALA A 102 -7.81 -12.74 -6.63
N LEU A 103 -6.69 -12.04 -6.84
CA LEU A 103 -6.61 -10.58 -6.60
C LEU A 103 -7.66 -9.81 -7.41
N GLY A 104 -7.79 -10.13 -8.70
CA GLY A 104 -8.81 -9.51 -9.56
C GLY A 104 -10.24 -9.76 -9.08
N LEU A 105 -10.53 -10.98 -8.62
CA LEU A 105 -11.85 -11.33 -8.04
C LEU A 105 -12.13 -10.57 -6.75
N VAL A 106 -11.17 -10.50 -5.83
CA VAL A 106 -11.30 -9.76 -4.56
C VAL A 106 -11.51 -8.26 -4.84
N PHE A 107 -10.72 -7.68 -5.75
CA PHE A 107 -10.85 -6.28 -6.13
C PHE A 107 -12.24 -6.00 -6.71
N THR A 108 -12.71 -6.86 -7.62
CA THR A 108 -14.04 -6.74 -8.24
C THR A 108 -15.15 -6.82 -7.19
N ALA A 109 -15.09 -7.82 -6.30
CA ALA A 109 -16.07 -7.99 -5.22
C ALA A 109 -16.11 -6.75 -4.32
N LYS A 110 -14.95 -6.20 -3.95
CA LYS A 110 -14.85 -4.96 -3.17
C LYS A 110 -15.49 -3.79 -3.91
N SER A 111 -15.22 -3.62 -5.21
CA SER A 111 -15.79 -2.54 -6.03
C SER A 111 -17.31 -2.62 -6.12
N ILE A 112 -17.88 -3.83 -6.18
CA ILE A 112 -19.34 -4.03 -6.18
C ILE A 112 -19.94 -3.62 -4.84
N VAL A 113 -19.36 -4.05 -3.72
CA VAL A 113 -19.85 -3.66 -2.37
C VAL A 113 -19.75 -2.15 -2.17
N ARG A 114 -18.64 -1.52 -2.59
CA ARG A 114 -18.43 -0.06 -2.51
C ARG A 114 -19.28 0.75 -3.49
N TYR A 115 -19.94 0.12 -4.46
CA TYR A 115 -20.68 0.84 -5.50
C TYR A 115 -21.79 1.72 -4.91
N GLN A 116 -22.47 1.25 -3.86
CA GLN A 116 -23.52 2.01 -3.18
C GLN A 116 -22.95 3.27 -2.49
N ASP A 117 -21.78 3.15 -1.86
CA ASP A 117 -21.11 4.27 -1.18
C ASP A 117 -20.53 5.30 -2.17
N ILE A 118 -20.13 4.82 -3.36
CA ILE A 118 -19.72 5.69 -4.46
C ILE A 118 -20.92 6.50 -4.97
N SER A 119 -22.12 5.91 -5.00
CA SER A 119 -23.34 6.56 -5.46
C SER A 119 -23.95 7.53 -4.43
N SER A 120 -23.55 7.47 -3.15
CA SER A 120 -24.14 8.26 -2.06
C SER A 120 -23.45 9.60 -1.76
N GLY A 121 -22.45 9.99 -2.56
CA GLY A 121 -21.79 11.30 -2.49
C GLY A 121 -20.34 11.27 -2.00
N ASN A 122 -19.87 10.15 -1.44
CA ASN A 122 -18.50 9.96 -0.97
C ASN A 122 -17.57 9.33 -2.04
N THR A 123 -17.89 9.53 -3.32
CA THR A 123 -17.21 8.94 -4.48
C THR A 123 -15.70 9.12 -4.42
N THR A 124 -15.23 10.35 -4.18
CA THR A 124 -13.81 10.70 -4.20
C THR A 124 -13.05 9.92 -3.13
N TYR A 125 -13.62 9.77 -1.94
CA TYR A 125 -13.01 9.02 -0.86
C TYR A 125 -12.95 7.52 -1.16
N TYR A 126 -14.09 6.91 -1.49
CA TYR A 126 -14.17 5.46 -1.66
C TYR A 126 -13.42 4.98 -2.91
N LEU A 127 -13.50 5.73 -4.01
CA LEU A 127 -12.83 5.38 -5.26
C LEU A 127 -11.33 5.61 -5.15
N THR A 128 -10.91 6.83 -4.78
CA THR A 128 -9.47 7.17 -4.68
C THR A 128 -8.80 6.32 -3.61
N GLY A 129 -9.43 6.16 -2.45
CA GLY A 129 -8.89 5.37 -1.35
C GLY A 129 -8.70 3.90 -1.73
N SER A 130 -9.70 3.28 -2.36
CA SER A 130 -9.64 1.87 -2.74
C SER A 130 -8.61 1.63 -3.86
N VAL A 131 -8.64 2.45 -4.92
CA VAL A 131 -7.71 2.30 -6.05
C VAL A 131 -6.28 2.57 -5.59
N ALA A 132 -6.02 3.64 -4.83
CA ALA A 132 -4.69 3.95 -4.33
C ALA A 132 -4.14 2.83 -3.42
N ASN A 133 -4.98 2.29 -2.53
CA ASN A 133 -4.56 1.20 -1.63
C ASN A 133 -4.21 -0.07 -2.43
N VAL A 134 -5.07 -0.47 -3.37
CA VAL A 134 -4.86 -1.66 -4.19
C VAL A 134 -3.60 -1.51 -5.05
N THR A 135 -3.44 -0.38 -5.74
CA THR A 135 -2.28 -0.12 -6.59
C THR A 135 -0.99 -0.15 -5.77
N TYR A 136 -0.95 0.54 -4.63
CA TYR A 136 0.25 0.55 -3.79
C TYR A 136 0.60 -0.84 -3.28
N SER A 137 -0.37 -1.55 -2.69
CA SER A 137 -0.16 -2.89 -2.13
C SER A 137 0.24 -3.92 -3.18
N LEU A 138 -0.31 -3.82 -4.39
CA LEU A 138 0.06 -4.70 -5.50
C LEU A 138 1.49 -4.46 -5.97
N VAL A 139 1.87 -3.19 -6.21
CA VAL A 139 3.24 -2.84 -6.63
C VAL A 139 4.24 -3.27 -5.58
N TYR A 140 3.94 -3.00 -4.30
CA TYR A 140 4.76 -3.43 -3.17
C TYR A 140 4.89 -4.96 -3.12
N GLY A 141 3.78 -5.69 -3.23
CA GLY A 141 3.77 -7.15 -3.18
C GLY A 141 4.55 -7.80 -4.30
N VAL A 142 4.43 -7.28 -5.54
CA VAL A 142 5.24 -7.73 -6.67
C VAL A 142 6.73 -7.45 -6.41
N ALA A 143 7.09 -6.27 -5.92
CA ALA A 143 8.47 -5.95 -5.57
C ALA A 143 9.03 -6.89 -4.49
N LEU A 144 8.26 -7.15 -3.43
CA LEU A 144 8.66 -8.07 -2.37
C LEU A 144 8.80 -9.51 -2.88
N ALA A 145 7.89 -9.97 -3.73
CA ALA A 145 7.96 -11.31 -4.33
C ALA A 145 9.27 -11.51 -5.11
N ARG A 146 9.74 -10.47 -5.83
CA ARG A 146 11.03 -10.50 -6.53
C ARG A 146 12.22 -10.55 -5.58
N VAL A 147 12.16 -9.84 -4.46
CA VAL A 147 13.21 -9.86 -3.42
C VAL A 147 13.29 -11.22 -2.74
N VAL A 148 12.15 -11.86 -2.47
CA VAL A 148 12.07 -13.17 -1.78
C VAL A 148 12.36 -14.34 -2.74
N GLY A 149 12.40 -14.11 -4.06
CA GLY A 149 12.67 -15.15 -5.05
C GLY A 149 11.47 -16.06 -5.32
N VAL A 150 10.25 -15.57 -5.10
CA VAL A 150 9.03 -16.30 -5.46
C VAL A 150 8.93 -16.36 -7.00
N PRO A 151 8.78 -17.56 -7.62
CA PRO A 151 8.54 -17.67 -9.05
C PRO A 151 7.24 -16.93 -9.42
N GLY A 152 7.31 -16.05 -10.42
CA GLY A 152 6.18 -15.29 -10.93
C GLY A 152 5.41 -16.02 -12.03
#